data_AF-A0A3N2QDE2-F1
#
_entry.id   AF-A0A3N2QDE2-F1
#
_cell.length_a   1.000
_cell.length_b   1.000
_cell.length_c   1.000
_cell.angle_alpha   90.00
_cell.angle_beta   90.00
_cell.angle_gamma   90.00
#
_symmetry.space_group_name_H-M   'P 1'
#
loop_
_entity.id
_entity.type
_entity.pdbx_description
1 polymer ?
#
loop_
_entity_poly.entity_id
_entity_poly.type
_entity_poly.pdbx_seq_one_letter_code
_entity_poly.pdbx_strand_id
1 'polypeptide(L)'
;MKKTTRTLLTFVLSLVLSFLVTQPPSATPPLPPPAPPPPAPIIINDTIFVHIIRDMELLNSWIIDQDFSKETMEALRNQNYQKILALYEVDGASFKESTKYYLTDSVERALSIYKKVYSALEELLPPT
;
A
#
# COMPACT_ATOMS: atom_id res chain seq x y z
N MET A 1 -41.40 -46.90 46.98
CA MET A 1 -41.46 -45.48 47.40
C MET A 1 -41.54 -44.59 46.16
N LYS A 2 -42.75 -44.15 45.80
CA LYS A 2 -43.07 -43.30 44.64
C LYS A 2 -43.34 -41.89 45.17
N LYS A 3 -42.44 -40.91 45.01
CA LYS A 3 -42.75 -39.46 45.14
C LYS A 3 -41.60 -38.47 44.83
N THR A 4 -40.55 -38.84 44.10
CA THR A 4 -39.39 -37.93 43.90
C THR A 4 -39.30 -37.31 42.49
N THR A 5 -39.99 -37.87 41.51
CA THR A 5 -39.80 -37.48 40.09
C THR A 5 -40.67 -36.29 39.64
N ARG A 6 -41.71 -35.92 40.41
CA ARG A 6 -42.61 -34.81 40.04
C ARG A 6 -42.08 -33.42 40.42
N THR A 7 -41.18 -33.31 41.39
CA THR A 7 -40.67 -32.01 41.85
C THR A 7 -39.51 -31.52 40.96
N LEU A 8 -38.70 -32.43 40.44
CA LEU A 8 -37.56 -32.08 39.59
C LEU A 8 -38.00 -31.54 38.21
N LEU A 9 -39.07 -32.12 37.65
CA LEU A 9 -39.59 -31.73 36.33
C LEU A 9 -40.16 -30.30 36.34
N THR A 10 -40.82 -29.90 37.43
CA THR A 10 -41.39 -28.56 37.58
C THR A 10 -40.31 -27.48 37.77
N PHE A 11 -39.22 -27.81 38.47
CA PHE A 11 -38.08 -26.90 38.63
C PHE A 11 -37.33 -26.65 37.32
N VAL A 12 -37.08 -27.71 36.53
CA VAL A 12 -36.40 -27.57 35.23
C VAL A 12 -37.27 -26.80 34.23
N LEU A 13 -38.58 -27.05 34.21
CA LEU A 13 -39.51 -26.34 33.32
C LEU A 13 -39.62 -24.85 33.68
N SER A 14 -39.60 -24.50 34.97
CA SER A 14 -39.63 -23.10 35.43
C SER A 14 -38.31 -22.36 35.21
N LEU A 15 -37.18 -23.07 35.17
CA LEU A 15 -35.87 -22.48 34.83
C LEU A 15 -35.77 -22.17 33.34
N VAL A 16 -36.29 -23.06 32.48
CA VAL A 16 -36.30 -22.88 31.01
C VAL A 16 -37.27 -21.78 30.59
N LEU A 17 -38.45 -21.66 31.22
CA LEU A 17 -39.39 -20.57 30.95
C LEU A 17 -38.83 -19.19 31.35
N SER A 18 -38.09 -19.12 32.47
CA SER A 18 -37.44 -17.88 32.92
C SER A 18 -36.30 -17.44 31.98
N PHE A 19 -35.64 -18.40 31.32
CA PHE A 19 -34.59 -18.13 30.34
C PHE A 19 -35.13 -17.63 28.98
N LEU A 20 -36.34 -18.04 28.58
CA LEU A 20 -36.95 -17.60 27.32
C LEU A 20 -37.53 -16.18 27.36
N VAL A 21 -37.97 -15.69 28.53
CA VAL A 21 -38.64 -14.37 28.67
C VAL A 21 -37.64 -13.21 28.81
N THR A 22 -36.34 -13.50 28.99
CA THR A 22 -35.30 -12.48 29.24
C THR A 22 -34.34 -12.33 28.05
N GLN A 23 -34.84 -12.42 26.81
CA GLN A 23 -34.05 -11.96 25.67
C GLN A 23 -34.29 -10.46 25.45
N PRO A 24 -33.26 -9.60 25.64
CA PRO A 24 -33.35 -8.21 25.23
C PRO A 24 -33.52 -8.12 23.71
N PRO A 25 -34.14 -7.05 23.18
CA PRO A 25 -34.25 -6.85 21.74
C PRO A 25 -32.86 -6.91 21.11
N SER A 26 -32.72 -7.73 20.06
CA SER A 26 -31.47 -7.91 19.33
C SER A 26 -31.06 -6.56 18.74
N ALA A 27 -30.09 -5.91 19.38
CA ALA A 27 -29.41 -4.76 18.82
C ALA A 27 -28.57 -5.26 17.64
N THR A 28 -28.82 -4.69 16.46
CA THR A 28 -27.94 -4.82 15.28
C THR A 28 -26.48 -4.65 15.70
N PRO A 29 -25.56 -5.54 15.28
CA PRO A 29 -24.15 -5.36 15.59
C PRO A 29 -23.69 -4.02 15.00
N PRO A 30 -22.90 -3.23 15.75
CA PRO A 30 -22.33 -2.00 15.20
C PRO A 30 -21.49 -2.37 13.97
N LEU A 31 -21.63 -1.59 12.90
CA LEU A 31 -20.75 -1.67 11.73
C LEU A 31 -19.29 -1.64 12.24
N PRO A 32 -18.41 -2.54 11.75
CA PRO A 32 -17.00 -2.46 12.11
C PRO A 32 -16.49 -1.07 11.74
N PRO A 33 -15.66 -0.44 12.58
CA PRO A 33 -15.10 0.87 12.27
C PRO A 33 -14.41 0.79 10.89
N PRO A 34 -14.50 1.86 10.08
CA PRO A 34 -13.81 1.90 8.80
C PRO A 34 -12.34 1.55 9.03
N ALA A 35 -11.81 0.64 8.21
CA ALA A 35 -10.40 0.26 8.26
C ALA A 35 -9.56 1.55 8.19
N PRO A 36 -8.47 1.65 8.99
CA PRO A 36 -7.56 2.78 8.87
C PRO A 36 -7.15 2.92 7.40
N PRO A 37 -7.11 4.15 6.86
CA PRO A 37 -6.52 4.36 5.54
C PRO A 37 -5.11 3.74 5.54
N PRO A 38 -4.68 3.13 4.42
CA PRO A 38 -3.32 2.61 4.32
C PRO A 38 -2.35 3.73 4.73
N PRO A 39 -1.29 3.43 5.49
CA PRO A 39 -0.33 4.44 5.89
C PRO A 39 0.14 5.18 4.64
N ALA A 40 0.06 6.51 4.69
CA ALA A 40 0.62 7.32 3.62
C ALA A 40 2.10 6.93 3.47
N PRO A 41 2.61 6.76 2.23
CA PRO A 41 4.02 6.48 2.03
C PRO A 41 4.80 7.56 2.77
N ILE A 42 5.80 7.15 3.56
CA ILE A 42 6.69 8.10 4.23
C ILE A 42 7.49 8.75 3.11
N ILE A 43 6.99 9.89 2.64
CA ILE A 43 7.68 10.70 1.65
C ILE A 43 8.92 11.24 2.36
N ILE A 44 10.08 10.67 2.01
CA ILE A 44 11.39 11.24 2.33
C ILE A 44 11.32 12.70 1.94
N ASN A 45 11.74 13.60 2.84
CA ASN A 45 11.78 15.06 2.64
C ASN A 45 11.92 15.38 1.14
N ASP A 46 10.88 15.96 0.54
CA ASP A 46 10.74 16.10 -0.92
C ASP A 46 11.99 16.72 -1.55
N THR A 47 12.64 17.65 -0.85
CA THR A 47 13.87 18.28 -1.31
C THR A 47 15.02 17.26 -1.36
N ILE A 48 15.23 16.48 -0.30
CA ILE A 48 16.28 15.44 -0.27
C ILE A 48 15.99 14.38 -1.34
N PHE A 49 14.74 13.96 -1.48
CA PHE A 49 14.34 12.97 -2.49
C PHE A 49 14.68 13.45 -3.91
N VAL A 50 14.33 14.69 -4.26
CA VAL A 50 14.65 15.27 -5.59
C VAL A 50 16.16 15.31 -5.84
N HIS A 51 16.96 15.71 -4.85
CA HIS A 51 18.41 15.74 -4.99
C HIS A 51 18.99 14.34 -5.22
N ILE A 52 18.51 13.35 -4.46
CA ILE A 52 18.95 11.97 -4.60
C ILE A 52 18.61 11.42 -5.99
N ILE A 53 17.38 11.61 -6.48
CA ILE A 53 16.96 11.12 -7.79
C ILE A 53 17.83 11.72 -8.89
N ARG A 54 18.03 13.05 -8.85
CA ARG A 54 18.91 13.75 -9.80
C ARG A 54 20.34 13.21 -9.77
N ASP A 55 20.90 13.04 -8.58
CA ASP A 55 22.28 12.55 -8.41
C ASP A 55 22.42 11.09 -8.93
N MET A 56 21.40 10.25 -8.74
CA MET A 56 21.33 8.90 -9.31
C MET A 56 21.25 8.91 -10.84
N GLU A 57 20.46 9.80 -11.44
CA GLU A 57 20.36 9.93 -12.90
C GLU A 57 21.70 10.36 -13.51
N LEU A 58 22.32 11.41 -12.96
CA LEU A 58 23.63 11.90 -13.41
C LEU A 58 24.70 10.82 -13.32
N LEU A 59 24.73 10.07 -12.21
CA LEU A 59 25.66 8.98 -12.03
C LEU A 59 25.41 7.84 -13.04
N ASN A 60 24.15 7.47 -13.28
CA ASN A 60 23.82 6.43 -14.23
C ASN A 60 24.25 6.82 -15.65
N SER A 61 24.02 8.07 -16.05
CA SER A 61 24.49 8.61 -17.32
C SER A 61 26.00 8.56 -17.44
N TRP A 62 26.72 8.98 -16.40
CA TRP A 62 28.19 8.93 -16.38
C TRP A 62 28.71 7.49 -16.49
N ILE A 63 28.17 6.54 -15.72
CA ILE A 63 28.61 5.12 -15.77
C ILE A 63 28.42 4.51 -17.16
N ILE A 64 27.31 4.82 -17.84
CA ILE A 64 27.04 4.31 -19.20
C ILE A 64 28.08 4.83 -20.20
N ASP A 65 28.56 6.06 -20.03
CA ASP A 65 29.55 6.69 -20.91
C ASP A 65 30.97 6.10 -20.77
N GLN A 66 31.25 5.35 -19.69
CA GLN A 66 32.60 4.81 -19.42
C GLN A 66 32.87 3.42 -20.02
N ASP A 67 31.96 2.84 -20.80
CA ASP A 67 32.09 1.52 -21.44
C ASP A 67 32.48 0.38 -20.48
N PHE A 68 31.96 0.42 -19.25
CA PHE A 68 32.20 -0.63 -18.26
C PHE A 68 31.46 -1.92 -18.61
N SER A 69 32.02 -3.06 -18.17
CA SER A 69 31.30 -4.34 -18.23
C SER A 69 30.00 -4.26 -17.42
N LYS A 70 28.99 -5.06 -17.80
CA LYS A 70 27.70 -5.10 -17.10
C LYS A 70 27.84 -5.40 -15.61
N GLU A 71 28.68 -6.35 -15.24
CA GLU A 71 28.95 -6.72 -13.85
C GLU A 71 29.54 -5.53 -13.07
N THR A 72 30.52 -4.84 -13.67
CA THR A 72 31.14 -3.65 -13.07
C THR A 72 30.12 -2.52 -12.91
N MET A 73 29.27 -2.29 -13.91
CA MET A 73 28.20 -1.29 -13.83
C MET A 73 27.23 -1.58 -12.69
N GLU A 74 26.80 -2.84 -12.55
CA GLU A 74 25.88 -3.25 -11.48
C GLU A 74 26.52 -3.09 -10.09
N ALA A 75 27.79 -3.49 -9.94
CA ALA A 75 28.53 -3.31 -8.69
C ALA A 75 28.69 -1.83 -8.32
N LEU A 76 29.08 -0.97 -9.27
CA LEU A 76 29.22 0.48 -9.06
C LEU A 76 27.89 1.13 -8.71
N ARG A 77 26.81 0.80 -9.44
CA ARG A 77 25.46 1.30 -9.14
C ARG A 77 25.01 0.92 -7.74
N ASN A 78 25.19 -0.35 -7.35
CA ASN A 78 24.84 -0.80 -6.02
C ASN A 78 25.66 -0.09 -4.93
N GLN A 79 26.99 0.00 -5.10
CA GLN A 79 27.84 0.68 -4.13
C GLN A 79 27.45 2.17 -3.96
N ASN A 80 27.17 2.86 -5.05
CA ASN A 80 26.78 4.26 -5.00
C ASN A 80 25.38 4.46 -4.40
N TYR A 81 24.44 3.57 -4.71
CA TYR A 81 23.13 3.55 -4.05
C TYR A 81 23.28 3.44 -2.52
N GLN A 82 24.14 2.53 -2.03
CA GLN A 82 24.39 2.42 -0.58
C GLN A 82 25.03 3.68 0.01
N LYS A 83 25.95 4.34 -0.70
CA LYS A 83 26.55 5.61 -0.26
C LYS A 83 25.51 6.73 -0.15
N ILE A 84 24.60 6.83 -1.12
CA ILE A 84 23.52 7.81 -1.12
C ILE A 84 22.61 7.58 0.09
N LEU A 85 22.16 6.34 0.31
CA LEU A 85 21.35 6.01 1.48
C LEU A 85 22.04 6.37 2.80
N ALA A 86 23.33 6.08 2.92
CA ALA A 86 24.11 6.40 4.10
C ALA A 86 24.32 7.91 4.30
N LEU A 87 24.65 8.65 3.23
CA LEU A 87 24.95 10.09 3.29
C LEU A 87 23.73 10.91 3.72
N TYR A 88 22.56 10.52 3.25
CA TYR A 88 21.31 11.23 3.52
C TYR A 88 20.50 10.60 4.66
N GLU A 89 21.05 9.59 5.34
CA GLU A 89 20.39 8.83 6.42
C GLU A 89 18.98 8.34 6.04
N VAL A 90 18.83 7.91 4.79
CA VAL A 90 17.53 7.56 4.21
C VAL A 90 17.19 6.11 4.48
N ASP A 91 15.96 5.86 4.91
CA ASP A 91 15.41 4.50 4.97
C ASP A 91 15.33 3.89 3.56
N GLY A 92 16.08 2.80 3.36
CA GLY A 92 16.21 2.16 2.05
C GLY A 92 14.91 1.58 1.50
N ALA A 93 14.00 1.12 2.38
CA ALA A 93 12.71 0.56 1.97
C ALA A 93 11.78 1.66 1.45
N SER A 94 11.60 2.72 2.24
CA SER A 94 10.80 3.90 1.87
C SER A 94 11.36 4.61 0.63
N PHE A 95 12.69 4.63 0.47
CA PHE A 95 13.32 5.19 -0.72
C PHE A 95 13.04 4.37 -1.97
N LYS A 96 13.11 3.03 -1.86
CA LYS A 96 12.80 2.15 -2.98
C LYS A 96 11.34 2.30 -3.41
N GLU A 97 10.42 2.39 -2.46
CA GLU A 97 9.00 2.64 -2.77
C GLU A 97 8.78 4.02 -3.40
N SER A 98 9.40 5.06 -2.86
CA SER A 98 9.32 6.43 -3.41
C SER A 98 9.90 6.49 -4.83
N THR A 99 11.06 5.89 -5.05
CA THR A 99 11.71 5.82 -6.38
C THR A 99 10.83 5.07 -7.38
N LYS A 100 10.23 3.94 -6.99
CA LYS A 100 9.30 3.20 -7.85
C LYS A 100 8.09 4.07 -8.22
N TYR A 101 7.49 4.73 -7.24
CA TYR A 101 6.32 5.60 -7.43
C TYR A 101 6.61 6.80 -8.36
N TYR A 102 7.80 7.40 -8.23
CA TYR A 102 8.17 8.62 -8.94
C TYR A 102 8.91 8.41 -10.26
N LEU A 103 9.59 7.29 -10.48
CA LEU A 103 10.27 7.02 -11.75
C LEU A 103 9.48 6.06 -12.62
N THR A 104 9.06 4.92 -12.07
CA THR A 104 8.40 3.88 -12.88
C THR A 104 6.92 4.21 -13.04
N ASP A 105 6.20 4.35 -11.92
CA ASP A 105 4.75 4.53 -11.98
C ASP A 105 4.38 5.91 -12.55
N SER A 106 5.22 6.93 -12.39
CA SER A 106 4.97 8.27 -12.96
C SER A 106 5.08 8.29 -14.49
N VAL A 107 6.05 7.56 -15.04
CA VAL A 107 6.24 7.45 -16.50
C VAL A 107 5.08 6.69 -17.12
N GLU A 108 4.65 5.60 -16.49
CA GLU A 108 3.47 4.85 -16.93
C GLU A 108 2.20 5.71 -16.88
N ARG A 109 2.01 6.48 -15.80
CA ARG A 109 0.90 7.44 -15.68
C ARG A 109 0.98 8.53 -16.76
N ALA A 110 2.16 9.11 -16.99
CA ALA A 110 2.36 10.14 -18.00
C ALA A 110 2.08 9.62 -19.40
N LEU A 111 2.59 8.44 -19.76
CA LEU A 111 2.31 7.77 -21.03
C LEU A 111 0.81 7.48 -21.21
N SER A 112 0.12 7.05 -20.15
CA SER A 112 -1.33 6.84 -20.18
C SER A 112 -2.09 8.13 -20.48
N ILE A 113 -1.71 9.25 -19.86
CA ILE A 113 -2.29 10.56 -20.14
C ILE A 113 -1.99 10.98 -21.59
N TYR A 114 -0.74 10.87 -22.04
CA TYR A 114 -0.37 11.24 -23.41
C TYR A 114 -1.13 10.43 -24.46
N LYS A 115 -1.32 9.13 -24.24
CA LYS A 115 -2.16 8.30 -25.11
C LYS A 115 -3.59 8.82 -25.19
N LYS A 116 -4.21 9.16 -24.05
CA LYS A 116 -5.57 9.72 -24.02
C LYS A 116 -5.66 11.05 -24.77
N VAL A 117 -4.69 11.94 -24.54
CA VAL A 117 -4.62 13.24 -25.24
C VAL A 117 -4.47 13.01 -26.74
N TYR A 118 -3.57 12.12 -27.14
CA TYR A 118 -3.34 11.81 -28.55
C TYR A 118 -4.59 11.23 -29.23
N SER A 119 -5.28 10.27 -28.61
CA SER A 119 -6.55 9.75 -29.14
C SER A 119 -7.63 10.82 -29.25
N ALA A 120 -7.76 11.69 -28.25
CA ALA A 120 -8.72 12.80 -28.31
C ALA A 120 -8.37 13.80 -29.43
N LEU A 121 -7.08 14.02 -29.72
CA LEU A 121 -6.65 14.86 -30.84
C LEU A 121 -6.93 14.20 -32.19
N GLU A 122 -6.75 12.89 -32.33
CA GLU A 122 -7.10 12.16 -33.57
C GLU A 122 -8.60 12.23 -33.88
N GLU A 123 -9.47 12.13 -32.87
CA GLU A 123 -10.92 12.28 -33.03
C GLU A 123 -11.34 13.68 -33.52
N LEU A 124 -10.52 14.70 -33.28
CA LEU A 124 -10.76 16.07 -33.72
C LEU A 124 -10.25 16.34 -35.14
N LEU A 125 -9.44 15.45 -35.71
CA LEU A 125 -8.97 15.59 -37.08
C LEU A 125 -10.06 15.13 -38.06
N PRO A 126 -10.31 15.88 -39.15
CA PRO A 126 -11.29 15.48 -40.15
C PRO A 126 -10.85 14.15 -40.81
N PRO A 127 -11.80 13.29 -41.21
CA PRO A 127 -11.47 12.04 -41.88
C PRO A 127 -10.73 12.33 -43.19
N THR A 128 -9.54 11.75 -43.33
CA THR A 128 -8.74 11.73 -44.57
C THR A 128 -9.34 10.83 -45.62
#